data_AF-A0A2N0QKM2-F1
#
_entry.id   AF-A0A2N0QKM2-F1
#
_cell.length_a   1.000
_cell.length_b   1.000
_cell.length_c   1.000
_cell.angle_alpha   90.00
_cell.angle_beta   90.00
_cell.angle_gamma   90.00
#
_symmetry.space_group_name_H-M   'P 1'
#
loop_
_entity.id
_entity.type
_entity.pdbx_description
1 polymer ?
#
loop_
_entity_poly.entity_id
_entity_poly.type
_entity_poly.pdbx_seq_one_letter_code
_entity_poly.pdbx_strand_id
1 'polypeptide(L)'
;MNKSETSSLLSIPSEYESIIQFVAQEAIKEAVGIYQKQMNHTLNEKVKLPILWDEFTEIHNNCISEANKIFFEKIIGSPTQIENFVEVLSETISKSKEEFTKINSDELTTYNENIANDYWERYVKIGLNQETLFESNDEFQKALKAFESAYEKSMMKSPEAAKVIASYMQNQYSDAIDYMTQLGRMNAELAKAMKAKEEAETLQLEALAREEEFRREIEAQKHEREESERNFKMKMEELQANIDQQNKSHEEMKER
;
A
#
# COMPACT_ATOMS: atom_id res chain seq x y z
N MET A 1 1.90 31.18 55.22
CA MET A 1 2.00 30.48 53.92
C MET A 1 0.77 29.61 53.77
N ASN A 2 -0.24 30.08 53.03
CA ASN A 2 -1.42 29.28 52.68
C ASN A 2 -1.11 28.52 51.41
N LYS A 3 -0.88 27.20 51.49
CA LYS A 3 -1.01 26.33 50.33
C LYS A 3 -2.47 25.92 50.26
N SER A 4 -3.21 26.57 49.37
CA SER A 4 -4.53 26.12 48.94
C SER A 4 -4.33 24.79 48.23
N GLU A 5 -4.68 23.68 48.89
CA GLU A 5 -4.92 22.42 48.21
C GLU A 5 -6.11 22.64 47.28
N THR A 6 -5.84 22.94 46.01
CA THR A 6 -6.84 22.81 44.95
C THR A 6 -7.13 21.32 44.78
N SER A 7 -8.00 20.79 45.63
CA SER A 7 -8.66 19.52 45.38
C SER A 7 -9.54 19.72 44.15
N SER A 8 -9.04 19.26 43.00
CA SER A 8 -9.82 19.17 41.78
C SER A 8 -10.89 18.10 41.99
N LEU A 9 -12.01 18.47 42.61
CA LEU A 9 -13.20 17.64 42.71
C LEU A 9 -13.67 17.35 41.29
N LEU A 10 -13.48 16.10 40.83
CA LEU A 10 -14.05 15.61 39.59
C LEU A 10 -15.57 15.67 39.70
N SER A 11 -16.21 16.19 38.66
CA SER A 11 -17.66 16.20 38.52
C SER A 11 -18.11 14.95 37.76
N ILE A 12 -19.33 14.47 38.00
CA ILE A 12 -19.89 13.29 37.31
C ILE A 12 -19.77 13.40 35.77
N PRO A 13 -20.00 14.57 35.13
CA PRO A 13 -19.75 14.73 33.69
C PRO A 13 -18.28 14.52 33.28
N SER A 14 -17.32 14.93 34.12
CA SER A 14 -15.88 14.71 33.86
C SER A 14 -15.43 13.27 34.07
N GLU A 15 -16.11 12.51 34.93
CA GLU A 15 -15.85 11.07 35.12
C GLU A 15 -16.36 10.24 33.93
N TYR A 16 -17.56 10.55 33.43
CA TYR A 16 -18.13 9.91 32.24
C TYR A 16 -17.26 10.14 31.00
N GLU A 17 -16.78 11.37 30.80
CA GLU A 17 -15.85 11.70 29.72
C GLU A 17 -14.53 10.94 29.85
N SER A 18 -13.99 10.83 31.08
CA SER A 18 -12.76 10.08 31.32
C SER A 18 -12.91 8.59 31.01
N ILE A 19 -14.08 8.01 31.31
CA ILE A 19 -14.39 6.60 30.97
C ILE A 19 -14.50 6.42 29.46
N ILE A 20 -15.19 7.32 28.75
CA ILE A 20 -15.29 7.28 27.28
C ILE A 20 -13.89 7.30 26.66
N GLN A 21 -13.04 8.23 27.07
CA GLN A 21 -11.67 8.35 26.57
C GLN A 21 -10.85 7.09 26.84
N PHE A 22 -10.93 6.53 28.06
CA PHE A 22 -10.22 5.32 28.42
C PHE A 22 -10.67 4.10 27.59
N VAL A 23 -11.99 3.90 27.46
CA VAL A 23 -12.56 2.80 26.66
C VAL A 23 -12.15 2.94 25.20
N ALA A 24 -12.20 4.16 24.65
CA ALA A 24 -11.79 4.42 23.27
C ALA A 24 -10.32 4.09 23.04
N GLN A 25 -9.42 4.52 23.93
CA GLN A 25 -7.98 4.26 23.81
C GLN A 25 -7.66 2.76 23.84
N GLU A 26 -8.27 2.00 24.75
CA GLU A 26 -8.06 0.55 24.81
C GLU A 26 -8.68 -0.17 23.60
N ALA A 27 -9.85 0.27 23.11
CA ALA A 27 -10.47 -0.28 21.90
C ALA A 27 -9.60 -0.04 20.65
N ILE A 28 -9.05 1.17 20.49
CA ILE A 28 -8.13 1.51 19.38
C ILE A 28 -6.88 0.63 19.45
N LYS A 29 -6.26 0.56 20.63
CA LYS A 29 -5.03 -0.22 20.83
C LYS A 29 -5.23 -1.70 20.52
N GLU A 30 -6.37 -2.27 20.93
CA GLU A 30 -6.70 -3.67 20.64
C GLU A 30 -6.96 -3.90 19.15
N ALA A 31 -7.75 -3.03 18.51
CA ALA A 31 -8.05 -3.10 17.08
C ALA A 31 -6.76 -3.03 16.23
N VAL A 32 -5.89 -2.07 16.52
CA VAL A 32 -4.57 -1.93 15.86
C VAL A 32 -3.71 -3.17 16.10
N GLY A 33 -3.66 -3.67 17.34
CA GLY A 33 -2.89 -4.87 17.67
C GLY A 33 -3.36 -6.11 16.90
N ILE A 34 -4.66 -6.23 16.67
CA ILE A 34 -5.25 -7.33 15.89
C ILE A 34 -4.92 -7.20 14.41
N TYR A 35 -5.10 -6.01 13.85
CA TYR A 35 -4.69 -5.71 12.47
C TYR A 35 -3.22 -6.09 12.24
N GLN A 36 -2.30 -5.58 13.07
CA GLN A 36 -0.87 -5.85 12.94
C GLN A 36 -0.55 -7.34 13.09
N LYS A 37 -1.18 -8.02 14.05
CA LYS A 37 -0.97 -9.47 14.27
C LYS A 37 -1.44 -10.30 13.09
N GLN A 38 -2.62 -9.99 12.53
CA GLN A 38 -3.17 -10.70 11.38
C GLN A 38 -2.36 -10.46 10.11
N MET A 39 -1.94 -9.20 9.87
CA MET A 39 -1.03 -8.87 8.77
C MET A 39 0.27 -9.66 8.88
N ASN A 40 0.94 -9.61 10.04
CA ASN A 40 2.19 -10.35 10.26
C ASN A 40 2.03 -11.85 10.09
N HIS A 41 0.97 -12.45 10.64
CA HIS A 41 0.73 -13.89 10.48
C HIS A 41 0.47 -14.27 9.02
N THR A 42 -0.33 -13.49 8.29
CA THR A 42 -0.67 -13.78 6.90
C THR A 42 0.55 -13.63 5.98
N LEU A 43 1.33 -12.57 6.16
CA LEU A 43 2.51 -12.30 5.34
C LEU A 43 3.66 -13.26 5.63
N ASN A 44 3.84 -13.71 6.87
CA ASN A 44 4.95 -14.60 7.23
C ASN A 44 4.64 -16.09 7.05
N GLU A 45 3.39 -16.52 7.27
CA GLU A 45 3.05 -17.95 7.36
C GLU A 45 2.20 -18.45 6.19
N LYS A 46 1.42 -17.60 5.52
CA LYS A 46 0.45 -18.04 4.51
C LYS A 46 0.85 -17.72 3.07
N VAL A 47 1.12 -16.46 2.76
CA VAL A 47 1.26 -16.00 1.37
C VAL A 47 2.72 -15.80 0.97
N LYS A 48 3.55 -15.31 1.91
CA LYS A 48 4.97 -14.93 1.71
C LYS A 48 5.16 -13.81 0.68
N LEU A 49 6.00 -12.83 1.02
CA LEU A 49 6.33 -11.72 0.13
C LEU A 49 7.31 -12.15 -0.99
N PRO A 50 7.33 -11.45 -2.15
CA PRO A 50 6.40 -10.38 -2.54
C PRO A 50 5.02 -10.89 -2.99
N ILE A 51 4.01 -10.02 -2.92
CA ILE A 51 2.62 -10.29 -3.31
C ILE A 51 2.16 -9.20 -4.27
N LEU A 52 1.34 -9.56 -5.26
CA LEU A 52 0.72 -8.59 -6.16
C LEU A 52 -0.22 -7.66 -5.40
N TRP A 53 -0.32 -6.42 -5.87
CA TRP A 53 -1.04 -5.36 -5.16
C TRP A 53 -2.53 -5.63 -4.95
N ASP A 54 -3.19 -6.33 -5.86
CA ASP A 54 -4.62 -6.67 -5.73
C ASP A 54 -4.86 -7.58 -4.52
N GLU A 55 -4.12 -8.70 -4.45
CA GLU A 55 -4.18 -9.64 -3.33
C GLU A 55 -3.72 -8.99 -2.02
N PHE A 56 -2.65 -8.19 -2.09
CA PHE A 56 -2.15 -7.44 -0.92
C PHE A 56 -3.21 -6.48 -0.36
N THR A 57 -3.94 -5.80 -1.24
CA THR A 57 -5.03 -4.87 -0.85
C THR A 57 -6.20 -5.62 -0.24
N GLU A 58 -6.58 -6.78 -0.78
CA GLU A 58 -7.62 -7.63 -0.22
C GLU A 58 -7.27 -8.11 1.20
N ILE A 59 -6.03 -8.53 1.42
CA ILE A 59 -5.55 -8.94 2.75
C ILE A 59 -5.66 -7.78 3.74
N HIS A 60 -5.23 -6.57 3.36
CA HIS A 60 -5.35 -5.39 4.19
C HIS A 60 -6.81 -5.08 4.52
N ASN A 61 -7.69 -5.06 3.53
CA ASN A 61 -9.11 -4.78 3.72
C ASN A 61 -9.75 -5.76 4.71
N ASN A 62 -9.46 -7.05 4.57
CA ASN A 62 -9.97 -8.06 5.49
C ASN A 62 -9.47 -7.84 6.93
N CYS A 63 -8.18 -7.52 7.11
CA CYS A 63 -7.63 -7.25 8.45
C CYS A 63 -8.21 -5.96 9.06
N ILE A 64 -8.44 -4.93 8.24
CA ILE A 64 -9.06 -3.67 8.66
C ILE A 64 -10.51 -3.92 9.09
N SER A 65 -11.27 -4.72 8.35
CA SER A 65 -12.64 -5.07 8.72
C SER A 65 -12.75 -5.79 10.06
N GLU A 66 -11.85 -6.73 10.34
CA GLU A 66 -11.82 -7.39 11.65
C GLU A 66 -11.41 -6.43 12.77
N ALA A 67 -10.45 -5.53 12.53
CA ALA A 67 -10.08 -4.50 13.50
C ALA A 67 -11.24 -3.53 13.78
N ASN A 68 -11.94 -3.08 12.73
CA ASN A 68 -13.10 -2.20 12.84
C ASN A 68 -14.22 -2.85 13.63
N LYS A 69 -14.54 -4.12 13.34
CA LYS A 69 -15.57 -4.86 14.08
C LYS A 69 -15.30 -4.83 15.59
N ILE A 70 -14.07 -5.11 16.00
CA ILE A 70 -13.68 -5.17 17.41
C ILE A 70 -13.73 -3.78 18.05
N PHE A 71 -13.33 -2.75 17.30
CA PHE A 71 -13.45 -1.37 17.76
C PHE A 71 -14.91 -0.97 17.99
N PHE A 72 -15.79 -1.17 17.00
CA PHE A 72 -17.19 -0.76 17.07
C PHE A 72 -18.01 -1.56 18.09
N GLU A 73 -17.65 -2.82 18.35
CA GLU A 73 -18.24 -3.63 19.44
C GLU A 73 -17.97 -3.02 20.83
N LYS A 74 -16.85 -2.31 21.02
CA LYS A 74 -16.40 -1.82 22.33
C LYS A 74 -16.59 -0.33 22.55
N ILE A 75 -16.58 0.46 21.48
CA ILE A 75 -16.61 1.91 21.58
C ILE A 75 -17.93 2.42 22.16
N ILE A 76 -17.81 3.43 23.02
CA ILE A 76 -18.92 4.15 23.62
C ILE A 76 -18.72 5.66 23.41
N GLY A 77 -19.81 6.42 23.45
CA GLY A 77 -19.78 7.87 23.32
C GLY A 77 -20.92 8.40 22.47
N SER A 78 -20.99 9.72 22.36
CA SER A 78 -21.85 10.37 21.37
C SER A 78 -21.33 10.13 19.95
N PRO A 79 -22.18 10.26 18.92
CA PRO A 79 -21.76 10.09 17.53
C PRO A 79 -20.52 10.91 17.15
N THR A 80 -20.46 12.18 17.57
CA THR A 80 -19.30 13.06 17.32
C THR A 80 -18.03 12.57 18.02
N GLN A 81 -18.13 12.01 19.22
CA GLN A 81 -16.97 11.43 19.91
C GLN A 81 -16.48 10.17 19.19
N ILE A 82 -17.41 9.30 18.79
CA ILE A 82 -17.08 8.08 18.05
C ILE A 82 -16.40 8.44 16.72
N GLU A 83 -16.90 9.44 16.00
CA GLU A 83 -16.29 9.94 14.76
C GLU A 83 -14.83 10.34 14.97
N ASN A 84 -14.53 11.17 15.97
CA ASN A 84 -13.16 11.54 16.30
C ASN A 84 -12.27 10.33 16.64
N PHE A 85 -12.79 9.33 17.34
CA PHE A 85 -12.02 8.12 17.66
C PHE A 85 -11.79 7.22 16.43
N VAL A 86 -12.73 7.17 15.49
CA VAL A 86 -12.57 6.47 14.21
C VAL A 86 -11.46 7.12 13.38
N GLU A 87 -11.38 8.45 13.35
CA GLU A 87 -10.27 9.15 12.69
C GLU A 87 -8.92 8.73 13.29
N VAL A 88 -8.80 8.70 14.63
CA VAL A 88 -7.57 8.28 15.32
C VAL A 88 -7.21 6.81 15.02
N LEU A 89 -8.20 5.92 15.00
CA LEU A 89 -8.00 4.52 14.61
C LEU A 89 -7.47 4.41 13.18
N SER A 90 -8.13 5.10 12.24
CA SER A 90 -7.82 5.07 10.81
C SER A 90 -6.42 5.61 10.52
N GLU A 91 -6.04 6.71 11.16
CA GLU A 91 -4.67 7.25 11.08
C GLU A 91 -3.62 6.24 11.61
N THR A 92 -3.93 5.55 12.69
CA THR A 92 -2.99 4.62 13.33
C THR A 92 -2.80 3.35 12.50
N ILE A 93 -3.90 2.81 11.96
CA ILE A 93 -3.89 1.69 11.02
C ILE A 93 -3.15 2.10 9.74
N SER A 94 -3.39 3.30 9.22
CA SER A 94 -2.75 3.81 8.00
C SER A 94 -1.23 3.86 8.14
N LYS A 95 -0.70 4.35 9.26
CA LYS A 95 0.75 4.31 9.55
C LYS A 95 1.30 2.89 9.53
N SER A 96 0.59 1.93 10.12
CA SER A 96 1.01 0.53 10.08
C SER A 96 0.90 -0.07 8.68
N LYS A 97 -0.11 0.32 7.88
CA LYS A 97 -0.27 -0.09 6.48
C LYS A 97 0.88 0.42 5.60
N GLU A 98 1.34 1.64 5.81
CA GLU A 98 2.48 2.21 5.09
C GLU A 98 3.75 1.36 5.27
N GLU A 99 4.01 0.86 6.48
CA GLU A 99 5.16 -0.02 6.75
C GLU A 99 5.09 -1.32 5.92
N PHE A 100 3.95 -2.01 5.95
CA PHE A 100 3.76 -3.24 5.16
C PHE A 100 3.81 -2.97 3.64
N THR A 101 3.22 -1.85 3.21
CA THR A 101 3.22 -1.41 1.81
C THR A 101 4.66 -1.20 1.33
N LYS A 102 5.49 -0.53 2.14
CA LYS A 102 6.90 -0.33 1.82
C LYS A 102 7.64 -1.65 1.70
N ILE A 103 7.47 -2.56 2.67
CA ILE A 103 8.14 -3.88 2.63
C ILE A 103 7.74 -4.65 1.36
N ASN A 104 6.45 -4.70 1.02
CA ASN A 104 6.01 -5.40 -0.19
C ASN A 104 6.56 -4.73 -1.48
N SER A 105 6.58 -3.40 -1.53
CA SER A 105 7.17 -2.64 -2.64
C SER A 105 8.66 -2.94 -2.82
N ASP A 106 9.42 -2.98 -1.72
CA ASP A 106 10.86 -3.26 -1.74
C ASP A 106 11.13 -4.71 -2.24
N GLU A 107 10.31 -5.67 -1.79
CA GLU A 107 10.40 -7.08 -2.24
C GLU A 107 9.98 -7.24 -3.71
N LEU A 108 8.92 -6.55 -4.16
CA LEU A 108 8.50 -6.55 -5.57
C LEU A 108 9.59 -5.95 -6.47
N THR A 109 10.22 -4.87 -6.01
CA THR A 109 11.35 -4.25 -6.72
C THR A 109 12.51 -5.24 -6.83
N THR A 110 12.92 -5.83 -5.70
CA THR A 110 14.02 -6.81 -5.65
C THR A 110 13.76 -8.02 -6.55
N TYR A 111 12.54 -8.58 -6.50
CA TYR A 111 12.15 -9.70 -7.37
C TYR A 111 12.29 -9.34 -8.84
N ASN A 112 11.71 -8.21 -9.24
CA ASN A 112 11.70 -7.77 -10.63
C ASN A 112 13.10 -7.37 -11.11
N GLU A 113 13.93 -6.76 -10.27
CA GLU A 113 15.34 -6.47 -10.59
C GLU A 113 16.15 -7.73 -10.82
N ASN A 114 15.97 -8.76 -10.00
CA ASN A 114 16.66 -10.04 -10.18
C ASN A 114 16.31 -10.71 -11.51
N ILE A 115 15.03 -10.67 -11.89
CA ILE A 115 14.54 -11.19 -13.18
C ILE A 115 15.13 -10.38 -14.35
N ALA A 116 15.11 -9.05 -14.25
CA ALA A 116 15.70 -8.19 -15.27
C ALA A 116 17.20 -8.46 -15.42
N ASN A 117 17.94 -8.55 -14.31
CA ASN A 117 19.38 -8.79 -14.33
C ASN A 117 19.73 -10.14 -14.96
N ASP A 118 19.05 -11.22 -14.56
CA ASP A 118 19.29 -12.55 -15.12
C ASP A 118 19.07 -12.60 -16.63
N TYR A 119 17.98 -11.99 -17.14
CA TYR A 119 17.73 -11.95 -18.57
C TYR A 119 18.64 -10.99 -19.33
N TRP A 120 19.02 -9.87 -18.73
CA TRP A 120 19.97 -8.93 -19.34
C TRP A 120 21.34 -9.59 -19.54
N GLU A 121 21.85 -10.28 -18.53
CA GLU A 121 23.09 -11.06 -18.60
C GLU A 121 23.03 -12.10 -19.72
N ARG A 122 21.92 -12.84 -19.80
CA ARG A 122 21.73 -13.94 -20.76
C ARG A 122 21.58 -13.50 -22.20
N TYR A 123 20.82 -12.44 -22.46
CA TYR A 123 20.47 -12.05 -23.83
C TYR A 123 21.31 -10.91 -24.38
N VAL A 124 21.67 -9.94 -23.55
CA VAL A 124 22.25 -8.68 -24.03
C VAL A 124 23.72 -8.58 -23.66
N LYS A 125 24.05 -8.69 -22.37
CA LYS A 125 25.43 -8.48 -21.89
C LYS A 125 26.43 -9.44 -22.51
N ILE A 126 26.02 -10.68 -22.78
CA ILE A 126 26.86 -11.67 -23.47
C ILE A 126 27.34 -11.17 -24.84
N GLY A 127 26.55 -10.35 -25.54
CA GLY A 127 26.88 -9.79 -26.84
C GLY A 127 27.60 -8.43 -26.77
N LEU A 128 27.94 -7.96 -25.57
CA LEU A 128 28.66 -6.70 -25.33
C LEU A 128 30.11 -6.94 -24.87
N ASN A 129 30.66 -8.12 -25.12
CA ASN A 129 32.06 -8.47 -24.86
C ASN A 129 32.88 -8.51 -26.16
N GLN A 130 34.19 -8.23 -26.09
CA GLN A 130 35.06 -8.17 -27.28
C GLN A 130 35.08 -9.47 -28.12
N GLU A 131 34.93 -10.63 -27.48
CA GLU A 131 34.98 -11.93 -28.15
C GLU A 131 33.64 -12.36 -28.78
N THR A 132 32.54 -11.82 -28.28
CA THR A 132 31.16 -12.21 -28.64
C THR A 132 30.31 -11.01 -29.06
N LEU A 133 30.96 -9.93 -29.49
CA LEU A 133 30.32 -8.66 -29.79
C LEU A 133 29.29 -8.82 -30.90
N PHE A 134 28.10 -8.23 -30.73
CA PHE A 134 27.09 -8.15 -31.78
C PHE A 134 27.67 -7.61 -33.10
N GLU A 135 27.43 -8.32 -34.19
CA GLU A 135 27.99 -7.99 -35.51
C GLU A 135 27.26 -6.81 -36.17
N SER A 136 26.00 -6.59 -35.79
CA SER A 136 25.13 -5.56 -36.37
C SER A 136 24.13 -5.02 -35.37
N ASN A 137 23.58 -3.84 -35.66
CA ASN A 137 22.45 -3.28 -34.92
C ASN A 137 21.23 -4.21 -34.91
N ASP A 138 20.95 -4.92 -36.02
CA ASP A 138 19.79 -5.81 -36.10
C ASP A 138 19.89 -6.98 -35.12
N GLU A 139 21.11 -7.47 -34.87
CA GLU A 139 21.38 -8.50 -33.88
C GLU A 139 21.17 -7.96 -32.45
N PHE A 140 21.73 -6.79 -32.16
CA PHE A 140 21.54 -6.11 -30.87
C PHE A 140 20.05 -5.83 -30.58
N GLN A 141 19.30 -5.34 -31.57
CA GLN A 141 17.86 -5.12 -31.46
C GLN A 141 17.07 -6.40 -31.20
N LYS A 142 17.48 -7.53 -31.80
CA LYS A 142 16.86 -8.83 -31.51
C LYS A 142 17.15 -9.28 -30.08
N ALA A 143 18.35 -9.03 -29.57
CA ALA A 143 18.72 -9.32 -28.20
C ALA A 143 17.89 -8.49 -27.20
N LEU A 144 17.74 -7.18 -27.42
CA LEU A 144 16.90 -6.32 -26.59
C LEU A 144 15.44 -6.82 -26.56
N LYS A 145 14.86 -7.15 -27.72
CA LYS A 145 13.49 -7.71 -27.79
C LYS A 145 13.36 -9.06 -27.09
N ALA A 146 14.38 -9.91 -27.15
CA ALA A 146 14.38 -11.20 -26.45
C ALA A 146 14.40 -10.99 -24.93
N PHE A 147 15.23 -10.05 -24.45
CA PHE A 147 15.26 -9.62 -23.06
C PHE A 147 13.89 -9.08 -22.60
N GLU A 148 13.33 -8.10 -23.31
CA GLU A 148 12.03 -7.50 -22.97
C GLU A 148 10.92 -8.54 -22.91
N SER A 149 10.85 -9.44 -23.91
CA SER A 149 9.84 -10.50 -23.94
C SER A 149 10.00 -11.51 -22.81
N ALA A 150 11.24 -11.85 -22.45
CA ALA A 150 11.51 -12.76 -21.34
C ALA A 150 11.17 -12.13 -19.99
N TYR A 151 11.51 -10.85 -19.83
CA TYR A 151 11.17 -10.05 -18.66
C TYR A 151 9.66 -9.95 -18.48
N GLU A 152 8.93 -9.51 -19.52
CA GLU A 152 7.47 -9.33 -19.46
C GLU A 152 6.71 -10.60 -19.07
N LYS A 153 7.21 -11.78 -19.50
CA LYS A 153 6.60 -13.08 -19.18
C LYS A 153 6.86 -13.54 -17.75
N SER A 154 7.92 -13.05 -17.12
CA SER A 154 8.39 -13.57 -15.82
C SER A 154 8.24 -12.58 -14.67
N MET A 155 8.10 -11.29 -14.98
CA MET A 155 7.94 -10.24 -13.97
C MET A 155 6.63 -10.41 -13.21
N MET A 156 6.63 -9.99 -11.95
CA MET A 156 5.39 -9.73 -11.23
C MET A 156 4.85 -8.38 -11.70
N LYS A 157 3.70 -8.41 -12.38
CA LYS A 157 3.10 -7.21 -12.98
C LYS A 157 2.73 -6.19 -11.91
N SER A 158 3.53 -5.15 -11.79
CA SER A 158 3.34 -4.10 -10.80
C SER A 158 3.99 -2.79 -11.26
N PRO A 159 3.69 -1.64 -10.61
CA PRO A 159 4.39 -0.37 -10.87
C PRO A 159 5.91 -0.48 -10.68
N GLU A 160 6.36 -1.31 -9.74
CA GLU A 160 7.77 -1.60 -9.50
C GLU A 160 8.42 -2.25 -10.72
N ALA A 161 7.75 -3.22 -11.37
CA ALA A 161 8.26 -3.82 -12.61
C ALA A 161 8.43 -2.79 -13.73
N ALA A 162 7.47 -1.88 -13.89
CA ALA A 162 7.55 -0.80 -14.87
C ALA A 162 8.72 0.17 -14.57
N LYS A 163 8.96 0.49 -13.29
CA LYS A 163 10.10 1.31 -12.85
C LYS A 163 11.44 0.60 -13.10
N VAL A 164 11.51 -0.72 -12.87
CA VAL A 164 12.73 -1.51 -13.12
C VAL A 164 13.09 -1.49 -14.59
N ILE A 165 12.16 -1.81 -15.50
CA ILE A 165 12.48 -1.82 -16.93
C ILE A 165 12.79 -0.42 -17.47
N ALA A 166 12.11 0.62 -16.98
CA ALA A 166 12.43 2.02 -17.26
C ALA A 166 13.87 2.38 -16.85
N SER A 167 14.33 1.92 -15.68
CA SER A 167 15.71 2.10 -15.23
C SER A 167 16.72 1.39 -16.14
N TYR A 168 16.41 0.19 -16.64
CA TYR A 168 17.25 -0.50 -17.61
C TYR A 168 17.34 0.27 -18.93
N MET A 169 16.24 0.84 -19.41
CA MET A 169 16.22 1.67 -20.62
C MET A 169 17.06 2.96 -20.44
N GLN A 170 16.93 3.64 -19.31
CA GLN A 170 17.70 4.88 -19.04
C GLN A 170 19.20 4.63 -18.89
N ASN A 171 19.57 3.51 -18.27
CA ASN A 171 20.95 3.24 -17.89
C ASN A 171 21.59 2.20 -18.82
N GLN A 172 21.18 0.93 -18.69
CA GLN A 172 21.83 -0.21 -19.35
C GLN A 172 21.74 -0.16 -20.87
N TYR A 173 20.58 0.25 -21.42
CA TYR A 173 20.41 0.38 -22.87
C TYR A 173 21.25 1.53 -23.41
N SER A 174 21.19 2.69 -22.76
CA SER A 174 21.98 3.86 -23.15
C SER A 174 23.49 3.54 -23.18
N ASP A 175 23.99 2.85 -22.15
CA ASP A 175 25.39 2.40 -22.08
C ASP A 175 25.74 1.42 -23.21
N ALA A 176 24.85 0.45 -23.48
CA ALA A 176 25.04 -0.52 -24.55
C ALA A 176 25.03 0.13 -25.95
N ILE A 177 24.15 1.11 -26.18
CA ILE A 177 24.13 1.90 -27.42
C ILE A 177 25.43 2.67 -27.60
N ASP A 178 25.90 3.34 -26.55
CA ASP A 178 27.14 4.11 -26.61
C ASP A 178 28.33 3.21 -26.92
N TYR A 179 28.39 2.03 -26.29
CA TYR A 179 29.41 1.04 -26.55
C TYR A 179 29.38 0.55 -28.01
N MET A 180 28.21 0.17 -28.53
CA MET A 180 28.03 -0.27 -29.92
C MET A 180 28.37 0.84 -30.94
N THR A 181 28.08 2.09 -30.59
CA THR A 181 28.41 3.27 -31.41
C THR A 181 29.92 3.52 -31.45
N GLN A 182 30.59 3.46 -30.29
CA GLN A 182 32.05 3.63 -30.20
C GLN A 182 32.82 2.59 -31.02
N LEU A 183 32.29 1.37 -31.11
CA LEU A 183 32.88 0.29 -31.91
C LEU A 183 32.52 0.35 -33.40
N GLY A 184 31.77 1.36 -33.83
CA GLY A 184 31.35 1.54 -35.22
C GLY A 184 30.35 0.48 -35.70
N ARG A 185 29.74 -0.27 -34.78
CA ARG A 185 28.67 -1.25 -35.07
C ARG A 185 27.31 -0.59 -35.24
N MET A 186 27.18 0.64 -34.75
CA MET A 186 26.00 1.49 -34.89
C MET A 186 26.42 2.88 -35.37
N ASN A 187 25.66 3.45 -36.31
CA ASN A 187 25.91 4.82 -36.75
C ASN A 187 25.26 5.83 -35.79
N ALA A 188 25.76 7.07 -35.78
CA ALA A 188 25.34 8.09 -34.84
C ALA A 188 23.86 8.52 -34.97
N GLU A 189 23.31 8.52 -36.19
CA GLU A 189 21.90 8.87 -36.41
C GLU A 189 20.97 7.80 -35.83
N LEU A 190 21.32 6.54 -36.01
CA LEU A 190 20.58 5.40 -35.47
C LEU A 190 20.66 5.35 -33.95
N ALA A 191 21.86 5.55 -33.39
CA ALA A 191 22.05 5.64 -31.94
C ALA A 191 21.19 6.75 -31.33
N LYS A 192 21.15 7.93 -31.96
CA LYS A 192 20.29 9.04 -31.52
C LYS A 192 18.80 8.69 -31.61
N ALA A 193 18.37 8.02 -32.68
CA ALA A 193 16.99 7.59 -32.84
C ALA A 193 16.59 6.55 -31.78
N MET A 194 17.48 5.61 -31.45
CA MET A 194 17.25 4.61 -30.40
C MET A 194 17.11 5.25 -29.03
N LYS A 195 18.04 6.14 -28.64
CA LYS A 195 17.94 6.85 -27.35
C LYS A 195 16.65 7.65 -27.23
N ALA A 196 16.25 8.35 -28.29
CA ALA A 196 14.98 9.10 -28.28
C ALA A 196 13.75 8.18 -28.13
N LYS A 197 13.78 6.97 -28.71
CA LYS A 197 12.73 5.96 -28.53
C LYS A 197 12.70 5.46 -27.08
N GLU A 198 13.85 5.15 -26.50
CA GLU A 198 13.98 4.66 -25.12
C GLU A 198 13.55 5.71 -24.09
N GLU A 199 13.89 6.98 -24.30
CA GLU A 199 13.40 8.09 -23.49
C GLU A 199 11.87 8.20 -23.53
N ALA A 200 11.27 8.09 -24.71
CA ALA A 200 9.81 8.14 -24.87
C ALA A 200 9.11 6.94 -24.21
N GLU A 201 9.64 5.73 -24.40
CA GLU A 201 9.12 4.50 -23.80
C GLU A 201 9.25 4.53 -22.27
N THR A 202 10.36 5.05 -21.75
CA THR A 202 10.54 5.23 -20.32
C THR A 202 9.49 6.18 -19.73
N LEU A 203 9.29 7.35 -20.35
CA LEU A 203 8.28 8.30 -19.90
C LEU A 203 6.86 7.70 -19.90
N GLN A 204 6.55 6.87 -20.90
CA GLN A 204 5.28 6.15 -20.97
C GLN A 204 5.13 5.14 -19.83
N LEU A 205 6.17 4.34 -19.55
CA LEU A 205 6.17 3.36 -18.48
C LEU A 205 6.02 4.01 -17.10
N GLU A 206 6.74 5.11 -16.85
CA GLU A 206 6.59 5.88 -15.63
C GLU A 206 5.19 6.49 -15.47
N ALA A 207 4.58 6.96 -16.57
CA ALA A 207 3.22 7.48 -16.54
C ALA A 207 2.21 6.39 -16.19
N LEU A 208 2.33 5.21 -16.81
CA LEU A 208 1.47 4.05 -16.51
C LEU A 208 1.64 3.55 -15.07
N ALA A 209 2.88 3.52 -14.56
CA ALA A 209 3.16 3.16 -13.18
C ALA A 209 2.46 4.12 -12.19
N ARG A 210 2.53 5.43 -12.45
CA ARG A 210 1.84 6.46 -11.64
C ARG A 210 0.32 6.36 -11.75
N GLU A 211 -0.21 6.13 -12.95
CA GLU A 211 -1.65 5.94 -13.16
C GLU A 211 -2.17 4.75 -12.36
N GLU A 212 -1.44 3.64 -12.37
CA GLU A 212 -1.78 2.43 -11.63
C GLU A 212 -1.71 2.66 -10.10
N GLU A 213 -0.70 3.37 -9.60
CA GLU A 213 -0.64 3.79 -8.20
C GLU A 213 -1.86 4.63 -7.80
N PHE A 214 -2.24 5.62 -8.61
CA PHE A 214 -3.42 6.45 -8.33
C PHE A 214 -4.73 5.65 -8.38
N ARG A 215 -4.87 4.73 -9.34
CA ARG A 215 -6.05 3.87 -9.45
C ARG A 215 -6.27 3.06 -8.17
N ARG A 216 -5.20 2.45 -7.66
CA ARG A 216 -5.24 1.65 -6.42
C ARG A 216 -5.59 2.51 -5.21
N GLU A 217 -5.03 3.71 -5.11
CA GLU A 217 -5.35 4.64 -4.02
C GLU A 217 -6.84 5.04 -4.04
N ILE A 218 -7.39 5.33 -5.22
CA ILE A 218 -8.82 5.66 -5.38
C ILE A 218 -9.70 4.48 -4.94
N GLU A 219 -9.35 3.26 -5.35
CA GLU A 219 -10.10 2.06 -5.00
C GLU A 219 -10.05 1.77 -3.50
N ALA A 220 -8.89 1.91 -2.87
CA ALA A 220 -8.72 1.78 -1.43
C ALA A 220 -9.59 2.81 -0.67
N GLN A 221 -9.54 4.09 -1.05
CA GLN A 221 -10.35 5.14 -0.43
C GLN A 221 -11.85 4.95 -0.66
N LYS A 222 -12.25 4.32 -1.77
CA LYS A 222 -13.65 3.99 -2.03
C LYS A 222 -14.10 2.88 -1.07
N HIS A 223 -13.32 1.81 -0.95
CA HIS A 223 -13.61 0.72 -0.03
C HIS A 223 -13.71 1.20 1.42
N GLU A 224 -12.74 1.98 1.88
CA GLU A 224 -12.70 2.53 3.25
C GLU A 224 -13.94 3.39 3.55
N ARG A 225 -14.36 4.23 2.59
CA ARG A 225 -15.60 5.02 2.72
C ARG A 225 -16.84 4.16 2.85
N GLU A 226 -17.00 3.17 1.98
CA GLU A 226 -18.17 2.27 2.01
C GLU A 226 -18.22 1.47 3.32
N GLU A 227 -17.07 1.05 3.83
CA GLU A 227 -16.99 0.29 5.07
C GLU A 227 -17.27 1.16 6.30
N SER A 228 -16.69 2.37 6.35
CA SER A 228 -16.97 3.36 7.39
C SER A 228 -18.46 3.68 7.46
N GLU A 229 -19.11 3.93 6.32
CA GLU A 229 -20.55 4.20 6.26
C GLU A 229 -21.39 3.04 6.82
N ARG A 230 -21.02 1.79 6.48
CA ARG A 230 -21.69 0.59 7.03
C ARG A 230 -21.52 0.50 8.55
N ASN A 231 -20.31 0.71 9.05
CA ASN A 231 -20.01 0.61 10.47
C ASN A 231 -20.72 1.69 11.30
N PHE A 232 -20.71 2.95 10.83
CA PHE A 232 -21.44 4.04 11.48
C PHE A 232 -22.94 3.78 11.49
N LYS A 233 -23.51 3.33 10.37
CA LYS A 233 -24.94 3.00 10.30
C LYS A 233 -25.31 1.93 11.33
N MET A 234 -24.54 0.84 11.41
CA MET A 234 -24.77 -0.22 12.38
C MET A 234 -24.69 0.29 13.82
N LYS A 235 -23.69 1.13 14.13
CA LYS A 235 -23.54 1.70 15.47
C LYS A 235 -24.67 2.66 15.84
N MET A 236 -25.16 3.44 14.89
CA MET A 236 -26.32 4.32 15.09
C MET A 236 -27.60 3.54 15.38
N GLU A 237 -27.83 2.44 14.65
CA GLU A 237 -28.96 1.54 14.90
C GLU A 237 -28.90 0.89 16.30
N GLU A 238 -27.71 0.46 16.73
CA GLU A 238 -27.46 -0.05 18.08
C GLU A 238 -27.77 1.00 19.15
N LEU A 239 -27.25 2.23 18.98
CA LEU A 239 -27.49 3.33 19.92
C LEU A 239 -28.98 3.68 20.01
N GLN A 240 -29.69 3.71 18.89
CA GLN A 240 -31.13 3.98 18.88
C GLN A 240 -31.91 2.90 19.62
N ALA A 241 -31.60 1.61 19.39
CA ALA A 241 -32.24 0.51 20.08
C ALA A 241 -32.02 0.58 21.61
N ASN A 242 -30.81 0.97 22.04
CA ASN A 242 -30.48 1.16 23.44
C ASN A 242 -31.27 2.33 24.08
N ILE A 243 -31.43 3.44 23.35
CA ILE A 243 -32.25 4.59 23.80
C ILE A 243 -33.71 4.18 23.96
N ASP A 244 -34.27 3.46 23.00
CA ASP A 244 -35.67 3.01 23.04
C ASP A 244 -35.91 2.05 24.22
N GLN A 245 -34.97 1.14 24.48
CA GLN A 245 -35.01 0.24 25.63
C GLN A 245 -34.92 1.00 26.96
N GLN A 246 -34.05 2.00 27.07
CA GLN A 246 -33.95 2.84 28.27
C GLN A 246 -35.23 3.63 28.52
N ASN A 247 -35.82 4.22 27.48
CA ASN A 247 -37.08 4.96 27.59
C ASN A 247 -38.21 4.05 28.11
N LYS A 248 -38.33 2.85 27.54
CA LYS A 248 -39.30 1.84 28.00
C LYS A 248 -39.09 1.45 29.46
N SER A 249 -37.85 1.19 29.87
CA SER A 249 -37.53 0.87 31.27
C SER A 249 -37.86 2.02 32.21
N HIS A 250 -37.68 3.27 31.79
CA HIS A 250 -38.04 4.45 32.58
C HIS A 250 -39.55 4.64 32.70
N GLU A 251 -40.32 4.35 31.66
CA GLU A 251 -41.79 4.34 31.72
C GLU A 251 -42.30 3.27 32.70
N GLU A 252 -41.78 2.04 32.60
CA GLU A 252 -42.14 0.93 33.50
C GLU A 252 -41.79 1.21 34.98
N MET A 253 -40.73 1.98 35.24
CA MET A 253 -40.38 2.43 36.60
C MET A 253 -41.28 3.54 37.13
N LYS A 254 -41.88 4.37 36.26
CA LYS A 254 -42.82 5.43 36.66
C LYS A 254 -44.22 4.91 36.93
N GLU A 255 -44.58 3.75 36.38
CA GLU A 255 -45.87 3.09 36.59
C GLU A 255 -45.93 2.22 37.87
N ARG A 256 -44.82 2.08 38.60
CA ARG A 256 -44.71 1.36 39.89
C ARG A 256 -44.71 2.32 41.08
#